data_AF-K4KZ83-F1
#
_entry.id   AF-K4KZ83-F1
#
_cell.length_a   1.000
_cell.length_b   1.000
_cell.length_c   1.000
_cell.angle_alpha   90.00
_cell.angle_beta   90.00
_cell.angle_gamma   90.00
#
_symmetry.space_group_name_H-M   'P 1'
#
loop_
_entity.id
_entity.type
_entity.pdbx_description
1 polymer ?
#
loop_
_entity_poly.entity_id
_entity_poly.type
_entity_poly.pdbx_seq_one_letter_code
_entity_poly.pdbx_strand_id
1 'polypeptide(L)'
;MIVNNLTRGAKPYGLIENVVTHEGYRNKGYGTRLLKEALEIGQGEGCYKVMLKRFFKVIIIAGLLWFLSHTILITIDGLADNLGQCDVGIVLGNKVELDGTPSQRLQGRLDKAAELYKDKYFQYIIVSGGTGKEGFDEAKVMKNYLVKAGIPENVIIEDSHGVDTFMTAKNSKVIMNRNNFQSAMVITQYYHITRTTLAMHKVGINKVYSAHARTFELRDLYSLTREFIGYYMYLLIK
;
A
#
# COMPACT_ATOMS: atom_id res chain seq x y z
N MET A 1 26.13 13.07 27.22
CA MET A 1 27.23 13.13 26.23
C MET A 1 26.99 14.30 25.30
N ILE A 2 28.04 15.06 24.98
CA ILE A 2 28.00 16.13 23.98
C ILE A 2 28.43 15.54 22.63
N VAL A 3 27.68 15.83 21.57
CA VAL A 3 27.90 15.27 20.23
C VAL A 3 28.09 16.41 19.23
N ASN A 4 29.23 16.39 18.55
CA ASN A 4 29.52 17.33 17.47
C ASN A 4 28.59 17.10 16.28
N ASN A 5 28.29 18.14 15.51
CA ASN A 5 27.53 18.00 14.27
C ASN A 5 28.12 18.84 13.15
N LEU A 6 27.66 18.56 11.93
CA LEU A 6 28.05 19.27 10.71
C LEU A 6 26.95 20.21 10.20
N THR A 7 25.78 20.22 10.85
CA THR A 7 24.64 21.07 10.50
C THR A 7 24.50 22.21 11.51
N ARG A 8 23.58 23.16 11.32
CA ARG A 8 23.32 24.25 12.31
C ARG A 8 24.59 25.02 12.72
N GLY A 9 25.49 25.26 11.78
CA GLY A 9 26.75 26.00 12.03
C GLY A 9 27.74 25.24 12.91
N ALA A 10 27.75 23.90 12.84
CA ALA A 10 28.65 23.02 13.59
C ALA A 10 28.51 23.08 15.13
N LYS A 11 27.40 23.64 15.64
CA LYS A 11 27.13 23.74 17.09
C LYS A 11 26.77 22.37 17.66
N PRO A 12 27.40 21.87 18.74
CA PRO A 12 27.13 20.53 19.27
C PRO A 12 25.70 20.37 19.81
N TYR A 13 25.29 19.14 20.15
CA TYR A 13 24.05 18.88 20.89
C TYR A 13 24.27 17.90 22.04
N GLY A 14 23.49 18.07 23.11
CA GLY A 14 23.52 17.18 24.27
C GLY A 14 22.61 15.97 24.10
N LEU A 15 23.05 14.82 24.57
CA LEU A 15 22.30 13.57 24.55
C LEU A 15 22.28 12.94 25.95
N ILE A 16 21.08 12.83 26.52
CA ILE A 16 20.79 12.17 27.79
C ILE A 16 20.22 10.79 27.48
N GLU A 17 20.83 9.73 28.01
CA GLU A 17 20.39 8.36 27.74
C GLU A 17 19.21 7.96 28.62
N ASN A 18 19.40 7.97 29.93
CA ASN A 18 18.39 7.70 30.94
C ASN A 18 18.60 8.64 32.13
N VAL A 19 17.50 8.97 32.82
CA VAL A 19 17.54 9.60 34.14
C VAL A 19 16.93 8.61 35.11
N VAL A 20 17.75 8.07 36.00
CA VAL A 20 17.34 7.03 36.96
C VAL A 20 17.45 7.63 38.35
N THR A 21 16.35 7.54 39.10
CA THR A 21 16.33 7.85 40.54
C THR A 21 16.07 6.57 41.29
N HIS A 22 16.87 6.31 42.32
CA HIS A 22 16.67 5.16 43.22
C HIS A 22 15.25 5.21 43.82
N GLU A 23 14.63 4.06 44.05
CA GLU A 23 13.21 3.95 44.41
C GLU A 23 12.82 4.79 45.64
N GLY A 24 13.61 4.73 46.71
CA GLY A 24 13.42 5.56 47.91
C GLY A 24 13.57 7.08 47.73
N TYR A 25 13.98 7.53 46.53
CA TYR A 25 14.17 8.94 46.17
C TYR A 25 13.28 9.39 44.99
N ARG A 26 12.36 8.55 44.52
CA ARG A 26 11.36 8.94 43.51
C ARG A 26 10.40 9.99 44.08
N ASN A 27 9.80 10.81 43.20
CA ASN A 27 8.85 11.90 43.53
C ASN A 27 9.37 13.02 44.46
N LYS A 28 10.69 13.05 44.75
CA LYS A 28 11.34 14.10 45.55
C LYS A 28 12.00 15.21 44.72
N GLY A 29 11.79 15.23 43.40
CA GLY A 29 12.32 16.26 42.49
C GLY A 29 13.78 16.08 42.05
N TYR A 30 14.50 15.06 42.51
CA TYR A 30 15.91 14.82 42.11
C TYR A 30 16.08 14.58 40.60
N GLY A 31 15.14 13.87 39.95
CA GLY A 31 15.19 13.68 38.50
C GLY A 31 15.08 15.00 37.73
N THR A 32 14.22 15.92 38.19
CA THR A 32 14.08 17.27 37.62
C THR A 32 15.36 18.08 37.80
N ARG A 33 15.99 17.99 38.98
CA ARG A 33 17.27 18.67 39.25
C ARG A 33 18.39 18.14 38.36
N LEU A 34 18.50 16.81 38.20
CA LEU A 34 19.47 16.19 37.29
C LEU A 34 19.27 16.63 35.83
N LEU A 35 18.01 16.72 35.38
CA LEU A 35 17.70 17.22 34.05
C LEU A 35 18.06 18.70 33.88
N LYS A 36 17.80 19.53 34.90
CA LYS A 36 18.17 20.95 34.88
C LYS A 36 19.68 21.13 34.80
N GLU A 37 20.44 20.40 35.60
CA GLU A 37 21.90 20.41 35.58
C GLU A 37 22.43 19.97 34.20
N ALA A 38 21.86 18.91 33.63
CA ALA A 38 22.25 18.43 32.30
C ALA A 38 21.94 19.46 31.19
N LEU A 39 20.89 20.28 31.35
CA LEU A 39 20.59 21.39 30.44
C LEU A 39 21.61 22.53 30.59
N GLU A 40 21.99 22.88 31.82
CA GLU A 40 23.00 23.90 32.10
C GLU A 40 24.37 23.51 31.54
N ILE A 41 24.80 22.26 31.74
CA ILE A 41 26.01 21.70 31.12
C ILE A 41 25.93 21.79 29.59
N GLY A 42 24.79 21.40 29.00
CA GLY A 42 24.58 21.49 27.56
C GLY A 42 24.71 22.93 27.04
N GLN A 43 24.12 23.91 27.73
CA GLN A 43 24.24 25.32 27.38
C GLN A 43 25.67 25.84 27.50
N GLY A 44 26.39 25.46 28.57
CA GLY A 44 27.79 25.83 28.78
C GLY A 44 28.72 25.32 27.67
N GLU A 45 28.44 24.12 27.15
CA GLU A 45 29.16 23.51 26.01
C GLU A 45 28.69 24.04 24.64
N GLY A 46 27.85 25.08 24.62
CA GLY A 46 27.36 25.70 23.38
C GLY A 46 26.38 24.83 22.60
N CYS A 47 25.73 23.85 23.25
CA CYS A 47 24.77 22.99 22.57
C CYS A 47 23.54 23.76 22.12
N TYR A 48 23.14 23.59 20.84
CA TYR A 48 21.91 24.23 20.36
C TYR A 48 20.63 23.53 20.87
N LYS A 49 20.74 22.29 21.34
CA LYS A 49 19.66 21.52 21.99
C LYS A 49 20.21 20.40 22.87
N VAL A 50 19.40 19.92 23.81
CA VAL A 50 19.64 18.69 24.58
C VAL A 50 18.45 17.74 24.39
N MET A 51 18.70 16.48 24.06
CA MET A 51 17.67 15.48 23.75
C MET A 51 17.76 14.27 24.67
N LEU A 52 16.61 13.65 24.95
CA LEU A 52 16.53 12.37 25.66
C LEU A 52 16.43 11.21 24.66
N LYS A 53 17.38 10.26 24.67
CA LYS A 53 17.39 9.09 23.75
C LYS A 53 16.12 8.25 23.83
N ARG A 54 15.52 8.14 25.03
CA ARG A 54 14.33 7.30 25.28
C ARG A 54 13.15 7.69 24.39
N PHE A 55 12.96 8.99 24.12
CA PHE A 55 11.86 9.47 23.29
C PHE A 55 11.98 8.98 21.84
N PHE A 56 13.20 9.02 21.27
CA PHE A 56 13.45 8.55 19.92
C PHE A 56 13.25 7.03 19.79
N LYS A 57 13.71 6.25 20.79
CA LYS A 57 13.46 4.80 20.84
C LYS A 57 11.96 4.48 20.90
N VAL A 58 11.19 5.19 21.73
CA VAL A 58 9.73 4.97 21.84
C VAL A 58 9.03 5.29 20.53
N ILE A 59 9.37 6.38 19.85
CA ILE A 59 8.79 6.72 18.54
C ILE A 59 9.12 5.66 17.50
N ILE A 60 10.37 5.20 17.43
CA ILE A 60 10.78 4.14 16.50
C ILE A 60 10.00 2.86 16.78
N ILE A 61 9.92 2.42 18.05
CA ILE A 61 9.19 1.21 18.43
C ILE A 61 7.71 1.36 18.09
N ALA A 62 7.08 2.48 18.42
CA ALA A 62 5.68 2.75 18.08
C ALA A 62 5.45 2.74 16.56
N GLY A 63 6.34 3.36 15.79
CA GLY A 63 6.29 3.36 14.33
C GLY A 63 6.46 1.96 13.73
N LEU A 64 7.37 1.14 14.27
CA LEU A 64 7.57 -0.24 13.85
C LEU A 64 6.36 -1.12 14.21
N LEU A 65 5.81 -0.98 15.41
CA LEU A 65 4.60 -1.70 15.83
C LEU A 65 3.41 -1.34 14.94
N TRP A 66 3.24 -0.05 14.63
CA TRP A 66 2.22 0.42 13.71
C TRP A 66 2.40 -0.18 12.31
N PHE A 67 3.60 -0.08 11.76
CA PHE A 67 3.95 -0.67 10.47
C PHE A 67 3.63 -2.16 10.41
N LEU A 68 4.12 -2.94 11.38
CA LEU A 68 3.88 -4.39 11.45
C LEU A 68 2.39 -4.72 11.58
N SER A 69 1.68 -4.05 12.49
CA SER A 69 0.25 -4.28 12.70
C SER A 69 -0.57 -4.00 11.45
N HIS A 70 -0.29 -2.89 10.76
CA HIS A 70 -1.01 -2.51 9.55
C HIS A 70 -0.69 -3.43 8.38
N THR A 71 0.57 -3.85 8.21
CA THR A 71 0.95 -4.86 7.21
C THR A 71 0.27 -6.20 7.46
N ILE A 72 0.11 -6.62 8.72
CA ILE A 72 -0.67 -7.80 9.08
C ILE A 72 -2.13 -7.63 8.68
N LEU A 73 -2.75 -6.48 8.98
CA LEU A 73 -4.14 -6.20 8.61
C LEU A 73 -4.36 -6.20 7.09
N ILE A 74 -3.48 -5.56 6.31
CA ILE A 74 -3.52 -5.59 4.84
C ILE A 74 -3.39 -7.04 4.33
N THR A 75 -2.55 -7.84 4.96
CA THR A 75 -2.36 -9.25 4.56
C THR A 75 -3.61 -10.07 4.85
N ILE A 76 -4.23 -9.89 6.03
CA ILE A 76 -5.47 -10.58 6.40
C ILE A 76 -6.60 -10.18 5.45
N ASP A 77 -6.81 -8.87 5.24
CA ASP A 77 -7.82 -8.34 4.31
C ASP A 77 -7.61 -8.85 2.88
N GLY A 78 -6.36 -8.85 2.42
CA GLY A 78 -6.00 -9.30 1.09
C GLY A 78 -6.12 -10.81 0.86
N LEU A 79 -5.92 -11.64 1.88
CA LEU A 79 -6.03 -13.10 1.78
C LEU A 79 -7.48 -13.57 2.00
N ALA A 80 -8.30 -12.77 2.69
CA ALA A 80 -9.70 -13.05 2.91
C ALA A 80 -10.55 -12.53 1.73
N ASP A 81 -10.62 -13.32 0.66
CA ASP A 81 -11.47 -13.01 -0.50
C ASP A 81 -12.91 -12.68 -0.06
N ASN A 82 -13.39 -11.50 -0.44
CA ASN A 82 -14.77 -11.08 -0.24
C ASN A 82 -15.53 -11.30 -1.55
N LEU A 83 -15.97 -12.54 -1.78
CA LEU A 83 -16.67 -12.92 -2.99
C LEU A 83 -18.18 -12.63 -2.90
N GLY A 84 -18.75 -12.16 -4.01
CA GLY A 84 -20.19 -12.02 -4.19
C GLY A 84 -20.52 -11.78 -5.65
N GLN A 85 -21.76 -12.10 -6.04
CA GLN A 85 -22.20 -11.80 -7.41
C GLN A 85 -22.23 -10.29 -7.65
N CYS A 86 -21.64 -9.88 -8.76
CA CYS A 86 -21.54 -8.49 -9.17
C CYS A 86 -21.65 -8.34 -10.69
N ASP A 87 -21.74 -7.10 -11.15
CA ASP A 87 -21.95 -6.82 -12.57
C ASP A 87 -20.67 -7.04 -13.39
N VAL A 88 -19.51 -6.67 -12.82
CA VAL A 88 -18.23 -6.65 -13.54
C VAL A 88 -17.02 -7.04 -12.67
N GLY A 89 -16.12 -7.84 -13.22
CA GLY A 89 -14.79 -8.07 -12.65
C GLY A 89 -13.80 -7.02 -13.17
N ILE A 90 -13.03 -6.37 -12.31
CA ILE A 90 -11.99 -5.40 -12.69
C ILE A 90 -10.63 -6.04 -12.41
N VAL A 91 -9.92 -6.42 -13.47
CA VAL A 91 -8.57 -6.96 -13.39
C VAL A 91 -7.58 -5.81 -13.49
N LEU A 92 -6.78 -5.62 -12.44
CA LEU A 92 -5.76 -4.60 -12.43
C LEU A 92 -4.55 -5.05 -13.25
N GLY A 93 -3.88 -4.09 -13.87
CA GLY A 93 -2.65 -4.31 -14.60
C GLY A 93 -1.38 -4.48 -13.75
N ASN A 94 -0.42 -5.22 -14.27
CA ASN A 94 0.93 -5.46 -13.80
C ASN A 94 1.90 -5.60 -15.01
N LYS A 95 3.12 -6.08 -14.78
CA LYS A 95 4.15 -6.15 -15.83
C LYS A 95 3.74 -7.08 -17.00
N VAL A 96 3.94 -6.61 -18.23
CA VAL A 96 4.09 -7.42 -19.44
C VAL A 96 5.58 -7.60 -19.72
N GLU A 97 5.99 -8.82 -20.03
CA GLU A 97 7.37 -9.16 -20.35
C GLU A 97 7.76 -8.65 -21.76
N LEU A 98 9.06 -8.61 -22.04
CA LEU A 98 9.60 -8.09 -23.31
C LEU A 98 9.13 -8.88 -24.55
N ASP A 99 8.75 -10.14 -24.36
CA ASP A 99 8.20 -11.01 -25.41
C ASP A 99 6.69 -10.82 -25.64
N GLY A 100 6.07 -9.87 -24.93
CA GLY A 100 4.63 -9.58 -25.01
C GLY A 100 3.77 -10.53 -24.19
N THR A 101 4.36 -11.43 -23.39
CA THR A 101 3.61 -12.30 -22.47
C THR A 101 3.31 -11.58 -21.15
N PRO A 102 2.17 -11.87 -20.51
CA PRO A 102 1.92 -11.36 -19.16
C PRO A 102 2.94 -11.93 -18.16
N SER A 103 3.45 -11.12 -17.24
CA SER A 103 4.28 -11.64 -16.13
C SER A 103 3.52 -12.65 -15.28
N GLN A 104 4.22 -13.47 -14.48
CA GLN A 104 3.59 -14.47 -13.59
C GLN A 104 2.49 -13.85 -12.69
N ARG A 105 2.73 -12.64 -12.19
CA ARG A 105 1.74 -11.88 -11.40
C ARG A 105 0.51 -11.47 -12.21
N LEU A 106 0.71 -11.06 -13.46
CA LEU A 106 -0.38 -10.66 -14.35
C LEU A 106 -1.19 -11.90 -14.76
N GLN A 107 -0.52 -13.00 -15.11
CA GLN A 107 -1.13 -14.30 -15.37
C GLN A 107 -2.02 -14.74 -14.22
N GLY A 108 -1.50 -14.75 -12.98
CA GLY A 108 -2.29 -15.14 -11.81
C GLY A 108 -3.56 -14.32 -11.58
N ARG A 109 -3.55 -13.02 -11.94
CA ARG A 109 -4.76 -12.17 -11.90
C ARG A 109 -5.75 -12.56 -12.99
N LEU A 110 -5.26 -12.80 -14.20
CA LEU A 110 -6.08 -13.17 -15.36
C LEU A 110 -6.69 -14.57 -15.21
N ASP A 111 -5.92 -15.53 -14.67
CA ASP A 111 -6.40 -16.86 -14.35
C ASP A 111 -7.52 -16.81 -13.31
N LYS A 112 -7.33 -16.02 -12.25
CA LYS A 112 -8.38 -15.82 -11.23
C LYS A 112 -9.62 -15.16 -11.81
N ALA A 113 -9.47 -14.20 -12.72
CA ALA A 113 -10.60 -13.59 -13.41
C ALA A 113 -11.35 -14.58 -14.30
N ALA A 114 -10.62 -15.45 -15.01
CA ALA A 114 -11.21 -16.49 -15.83
C ALA A 114 -11.94 -17.57 -15.00
N GLU A 115 -11.39 -17.96 -13.85
CA GLU A 115 -12.04 -18.84 -12.86
C GLU A 115 -13.40 -18.24 -12.44
N LEU A 116 -13.37 -17.01 -11.91
CA LEU A 116 -14.57 -16.36 -11.37
C LEU A 116 -15.63 -16.03 -12.42
N TYR A 117 -15.22 -15.73 -13.65
CA TYR A 117 -16.13 -15.59 -14.78
C TYR A 117 -16.86 -16.90 -15.10
N LYS A 118 -16.12 -18.01 -15.17
CA LYS A 118 -16.70 -19.35 -15.43
C LYS A 118 -17.64 -19.79 -14.31
N ASP A 119 -17.33 -19.42 -13.08
CA ASP A 119 -18.17 -19.64 -11.89
C ASP A 119 -19.36 -18.66 -11.79
N LYS A 120 -19.54 -17.77 -12.77
CA LYS A 120 -20.68 -16.85 -12.90
C LYS A 120 -20.77 -15.81 -11.78
N TYR A 121 -19.64 -15.39 -11.22
CA TYR A 121 -19.61 -14.26 -10.27
C TYR A 121 -19.91 -12.91 -10.93
N PHE A 122 -19.59 -12.77 -12.23
CA PHE A 122 -19.86 -11.58 -13.03
C PHE A 122 -19.96 -11.95 -14.52
N GLN A 123 -20.59 -11.09 -15.31
CA GLN A 123 -20.82 -11.30 -16.74
C GLN A 123 -19.90 -10.47 -17.65
N TYR A 124 -19.27 -9.43 -17.11
CA TYR A 124 -18.35 -8.56 -17.83
C TYR A 124 -17.00 -8.48 -17.12
N ILE A 125 -15.96 -8.18 -17.86
CA ILE A 125 -14.60 -8.00 -17.34
C ILE A 125 -14.05 -6.67 -17.85
N ILE A 126 -13.57 -5.82 -16.95
CA ILE A 126 -12.73 -4.68 -17.28
C ILE A 126 -11.28 -5.08 -17.05
N VAL A 127 -10.43 -4.93 -18.06
CA VAL A 127 -8.98 -5.06 -17.94
C VAL A 127 -8.36 -3.67 -18.02
N SER A 128 -7.70 -3.22 -16.96
CA SER A 128 -7.17 -1.85 -16.85
C SER A 128 -5.67 -1.87 -16.60
N GLY A 129 -4.91 -1.38 -17.58
CA GLY A 129 -3.46 -1.33 -17.56
C GLY A 129 -2.94 -0.31 -18.58
N GLY A 130 -1.85 0.38 -18.26
CA GLY A 130 -1.26 1.38 -19.14
C GLY A 130 -0.33 0.79 -20.21
N THR A 131 0.31 1.66 -20.99
CA THR A 131 1.47 1.25 -21.80
C THR A 131 2.69 1.09 -20.90
N GLY A 132 3.23 -0.13 -20.83
CA GLY A 132 4.47 -0.40 -20.08
C GLY A 132 5.69 0.27 -20.71
N LYS A 133 6.82 0.30 -19.98
CA LYS A 133 8.11 0.81 -20.52
C LYS A 133 8.55 0.08 -21.81
N GLU A 134 8.10 -1.16 -21.95
CA GLU A 134 8.41 -2.02 -23.11
C GLU A 134 7.55 -1.70 -24.35
N GLY A 135 6.63 -0.74 -24.26
CA GLY A 135 5.81 -0.27 -25.39
C GLY A 135 4.55 -1.09 -25.66
N PHE A 136 4.29 -2.16 -24.91
CA PHE A 136 3.05 -2.93 -25.03
C PHE A 136 1.88 -2.24 -24.33
N ASP A 137 0.73 -2.21 -25.01
CA ASP A 137 -0.57 -1.91 -24.40
C ASP A 137 -0.99 -3.11 -23.55
N GLU A 138 -0.87 -2.93 -22.23
CA GLU A 138 -1.15 -3.99 -21.28
C GLU A 138 -2.61 -4.48 -21.36
N ALA A 139 -3.58 -3.57 -21.46
CA ALA A 139 -4.99 -3.94 -21.49
C ALA A 139 -5.30 -4.87 -22.67
N LYS A 140 -4.66 -4.62 -23.82
CA LYS A 140 -4.76 -5.48 -25.00
C LYS A 140 -4.15 -6.86 -24.79
N VAL A 141 -3.00 -6.95 -24.13
CA VAL A 141 -2.37 -8.23 -23.76
C VAL A 141 -3.28 -9.03 -22.82
N MET A 142 -3.84 -8.37 -21.81
CA MET A 142 -4.78 -8.97 -20.85
C MET A 142 -6.03 -9.50 -21.54
N LYS A 143 -6.64 -8.72 -22.44
CA LYS A 143 -7.81 -9.17 -23.22
C LYS A 143 -7.49 -10.39 -24.08
N ASN A 144 -6.39 -10.33 -24.83
CA ASN A 144 -5.96 -11.46 -25.67
C ASN A 144 -5.74 -12.73 -24.85
N TYR A 145 -5.20 -12.62 -23.65
CA TYR A 145 -5.03 -13.74 -22.74
C TYR A 145 -6.37 -14.36 -22.32
N LEU A 146 -7.33 -13.52 -21.90
CA LEU A 146 -8.67 -13.98 -21.49
C LEU A 146 -9.46 -14.60 -22.64
N VAL A 147 -9.34 -14.05 -23.85
CA VAL A 147 -9.93 -14.65 -25.07
C VAL A 147 -9.36 -16.04 -25.33
N LYS A 148 -8.02 -16.19 -25.25
CA LYS A 148 -7.37 -17.52 -25.35
C LYS A 148 -7.81 -18.49 -24.25
N ALA A 149 -8.16 -17.98 -23.06
CA ALA A 149 -8.70 -18.77 -21.95
C ALA A 149 -10.19 -19.16 -22.12
N GLY A 150 -10.82 -18.78 -23.23
CA GLY A 150 -12.18 -19.14 -23.62
C GLY A 150 -13.25 -18.12 -23.24
N ILE A 151 -12.87 -16.90 -22.81
CA ILE A 151 -13.83 -15.84 -22.48
C ILE A 151 -14.23 -15.10 -23.77
N PRO A 152 -15.53 -14.89 -24.05
CA PRO A 152 -15.97 -14.15 -25.23
C PRO A 152 -15.39 -12.73 -25.28
N GLU A 153 -14.91 -12.31 -26.45
CA GLU A 153 -14.25 -11.00 -26.60
C GLU A 153 -15.19 -9.83 -26.26
N ASN A 154 -16.47 -9.95 -26.59
CA ASN A 154 -17.49 -8.91 -26.42
C ASN A 154 -17.87 -8.61 -24.96
N VAL A 155 -17.42 -9.44 -24.01
CA VAL A 155 -17.64 -9.18 -22.57
C VAL A 155 -16.41 -8.58 -21.89
N ILE A 156 -15.30 -8.42 -22.61
CA ILE A 156 -14.05 -7.86 -22.10
C ILE A 156 -13.91 -6.41 -22.58
N ILE A 157 -13.85 -5.49 -21.63
CA ILE A 157 -13.72 -4.05 -21.86
C ILE A 157 -12.29 -3.62 -21.51
N GLU A 158 -11.61 -2.99 -22.45
CA GLU A 158 -10.23 -2.54 -22.30
C GLU A 158 -10.17 -1.10 -21.74
N ASP A 159 -9.27 -0.87 -20.79
CA ASP A 159 -8.84 0.44 -20.34
C ASP A 159 -7.30 0.56 -20.43
N SER A 160 -6.82 1.04 -21.57
CA SER A 160 -5.39 1.27 -21.85
C SER A 160 -4.78 2.48 -21.12
N HIS A 161 -5.56 3.19 -20.30
CA HIS A 161 -5.11 4.39 -19.58
C HIS A 161 -4.96 4.15 -18.06
N GLY A 162 -5.03 2.89 -17.62
CA GLY A 162 -4.85 2.47 -16.22
C GLY A 162 -3.40 2.52 -15.74
N VAL A 163 -2.76 3.69 -15.77
CA VAL A 163 -1.33 3.86 -15.43
C VAL A 163 -1.02 3.79 -13.93
N ASP A 164 -2.02 4.03 -13.08
CA ASP A 164 -1.95 3.81 -11.64
C ASP A 164 -3.31 3.32 -11.10
N THR A 165 -3.31 2.80 -9.86
CA THR A 165 -4.51 2.25 -9.21
C THR A 165 -5.68 3.25 -9.16
N PHE A 166 -5.40 4.54 -9.00
CA PHE A 166 -6.46 5.56 -8.91
C PHE A 166 -7.03 5.89 -10.29
N MET A 167 -6.21 5.89 -11.33
CA MET A 167 -6.64 6.05 -12.71
C MET A 167 -7.48 4.85 -13.14
N THR A 168 -7.06 3.62 -12.81
CA THR A 168 -7.91 2.42 -12.97
C THR A 168 -9.26 2.60 -12.29
N ALA A 169 -9.31 3.09 -11.06
CA ALA A 169 -10.58 3.32 -10.36
C ALA A 169 -11.46 4.37 -11.09
N LYS A 170 -10.90 5.52 -11.48
CA LYS A 170 -11.62 6.58 -12.21
C LYS A 170 -12.15 6.09 -13.56
N ASN A 171 -11.30 5.44 -14.34
CA ASN A 171 -11.67 4.92 -15.66
C ASN A 171 -12.72 3.83 -15.54
N SER A 172 -12.56 2.92 -14.58
CA SER A 172 -13.55 1.89 -14.28
C SER A 172 -14.89 2.51 -13.89
N LYS A 173 -14.92 3.57 -13.07
CA LYS A 173 -16.18 4.28 -12.73
C LYS A 173 -16.87 4.83 -13.97
N VAL A 174 -16.13 5.41 -14.91
CA VAL A 174 -16.68 5.92 -16.18
C VAL A 174 -17.26 4.78 -17.02
N ILE A 175 -16.53 3.67 -17.16
CA ILE A 175 -16.98 2.49 -17.90
C ILE A 175 -18.23 1.89 -17.24
N MET A 176 -18.23 1.74 -15.92
CA MET A 176 -19.37 1.24 -15.15
C MET A 176 -20.61 2.10 -15.34
N ASN A 177 -20.48 3.43 -15.25
CA ASN A 177 -21.60 4.35 -15.46
C ASN A 177 -22.18 4.23 -16.89
N ARG A 178 -21.34 4.08 -17.92
CA ARG A 178 -21.78 3.92 -19.32
C ARG A 178 -22.54 2.60 -19.55
N ASN A 179 -22.21 1.56 -18.79
CA ASN A 179 -22.83 0.24 -18.91
C ASN A 179 -23.87 -0.04 -17.81
N ASN A 180 -24.21 0.96 -16.99
CA ASN A 180 -25.10 0.85 -15.83
C ASN A 180 -24.69 -0.19 -14.76
N PHE A 181 -23.40 -0.53 -14.67
CA PHE A 181 -22.88 -1.43 -13.65
C PHE A 181 -22.89 -0.76 -12.27
N GLN A 182 -23.41 -1.45 -11.26
CA GLN A 182 -23.57 -0.93 -9.89
C GLN A 182 -22.59 -1.56 -8.91
N SER A 183 -22.01 -2.70 -9.27
CA SER A 183 -21.13 -3.50 -8.42
C SER A 183 -19.94 -4.05 -9.19
N ALA A 184 -18.79 -4.11 -8.53
CA ALA A 184 -17.56 -4.58 -9.13
C ALA A 184 -16.79 -5.52 -8.19
N MET A 185 -16.05 -6.46 -8.76
CA MET A 185 -15.08 -7.27 -8.04
C MET A 185 -13.67 -6.90 -8.48
N VAL A 186 -12.82 -6.43 -7.57
CA VAL A 186 -11.42 -6.10 -7.89
C VAL A 186 -10.55 -7.35 -7.82
N ILE A 187 -9.74 -7.58 -8.85
CA ILE A 187 -8.90 -8.77 -8.99
C ILE A 187 -7.45 -8.34 -9.12
N THR A 188 -6.66 -8.63 -8.08
CA THR A 188 -5.26 -8.19 -7.97
C THR A 188 -4.45 -9.10 -7.03
N GLN A 189 -3.21 -8.77 -6.67
CA GLN A 189 -2.51 -9.52 -5.61
C GLN A 189 -3.08 -9.20 -4.23
N TYR A 190 -3.00 -10.16 -3.30
CA TYR A 190 -3.53 -10.04 -1.94
C TYR A 190 -3.12 -8.71 -1.26
N TYR A 191 -1.84 -8.38 -1.27
CA TYR A 191 -1.31 -7.16 -0.65
C TYR A 191 -1.88 -5.85 -1.24
N HIS A 192 -2.43 -5.90 -2.46
CA HIS A 192 -2.90 -4.73 -3.20
C HIS A 192 -4.42 -4.52 -3.09
N ILE A 193 -5.17 -5.49 -2.53
CA ILE A 193 -6.63 -5.45 -2.43
C ILE A 193 -7.11 -4.27 -1.59
N THR A 194 -6.56 -4.08 -0.39
CA THR A 194 -7.02 -3.03 0.54
C THR A 194 -6.94 -1.64 -0.09
N ARG A 195 -5.80 -1.29 -0.69
CA ARG A 195 -5.60 0.01 -1.35
C ARG A 195 -6.47 0.18 -2.60
N THR A 196 -6.63 -0.90 -3.36
CA THR A 196 -7.46 -0.88 -4.58
C THR A 196 -8.92 -0.64 -4.23
N THR A 197 -9.43 -1.34 -3.22
CA THR A 197 -10.81 -1.18 -2.71
C THR A 197 -11.04 0.23 -2.18
N LEU A 198 -10.08 0.78 -1.41
CA LEU A 198 -10.11 2.18 -0.99
C LEU A 198 -10.20 3.15 -2.19
N ALA A 199 -9.42 2.92 -3.24
CA ALA A 199 -9.45 3.75 -4.44
C ALA A 199 -10.81 3.69 -5.16
N MET A 200 -11.42 2.51 -5.25
CA MET A 200 -12.77 2.32 -5.82
C MET A 200 -13.83 3.08 -5.02
N HIS A 201 -13.79 3.02 -3.69
CA HIS A 201 -14.70 3.79 -2.84
C HIS A 201 -14.53 5.29 -3.00
N LYS A 202 -13.29 5.80 -3.10
CA LYS A 202 -13.03 7.23 -3.29
C LYS A 202 -13.59 7.81 -4.58
N VAL A 203 -13.74 7.00 -5.63
CA VAL A 203 -14.37 7.42 -6.89
C VAL A 203 -15.88 7.13 -6.94
N GLY A 204 -16.48 6.67 -5.84
CA GLY A 204 -17.92 6.41 -5.72
C GLY A 204 -18.37 5.07 -6.29
N ILE A 205 -17.51 4.05 -6.30
CA ILE A 205 -17.92 2.65 -6.49
C ILE A 205 -18.10 2.05 -5.09
N ASN A 206 -19.35 1.91 -4.65
CA ASN A 206 -19.66 1.57 -3.26
C ASN A 206 -19.82 0.06 -3.02
N LYS A 207 -20.31 -0.70 -4.00
CA LYS A 207 -20.47 -2.15 -3.89
C LYS A 207 -19.26 -2.85 -4.53
N VAL A 208 -18.23 -3.05 -3.72
CA VAL A 208 -16.93 -3.62 -4.14
C VAL A 208 -16.71 -4.95 -3.44
N TYR A 209 -16.47 -5.99 -4.24
CA TYR A 209 -15.98 -7.31 -3.84
C TYR A 209 -14.50 -7.42 -4.18
N SER A 210 -13.81 -8.43 -3.66
CA SER A 210 -12.37 -8.61 -3.90
C SER A 210 -12.00 -10.07 -4.06
N ALA A 211 -11.04 -10.32 -4.95
CA ALA A 211 -10.42 -11.63 -5.13
C ALA A 211 -8.91 -11.50 -5.36
N HIS A 212 -8.11 -12.32 -4.67
CA HIS A 212 -6.66 -12.33 -4.85
C HIS A 212 -6.19 -13.35 -5.88
N ALA A 213 -5.14 -12.97 -6.61
CA ALA A 213 -4.36 -13.89 -7.43
C ALA A 213 -3.60 -14.88 -6.54
N ARG A 214 -3.68 -16.18 -6.85
CA ARG A 214 -2.99 -17.28 -6.14
C ARG A 214 -1.52 -17.41 -6.57
N THR A 215 -0.79 -16.30 -6.53
CA THR A 215 0.64 -16.21 -6.88
C THR A 215 1.39 -15.56 -5.74
N PHE A 216 2.39 -16.26 -5.20
CA PHE A 216 3.22 -15.79 -4.08
C PHE A 216 4.68 -15.74 -4.49
N GLU A 217 5.36 -14.66 -4.17
CA GLU A 217 6.76 -14.44 -4.52
C GLU A 217 7.53 -13.77 -3.37
N LEU A 218 8.86 -13.97 -3.31
CA LEU A 218 9.72 -13.26 -2.35
C LEU A 218 9.61 -11.73 -2.46
N ARG A 219 9.33 -11.23 -3.68
CA ARG A 219 9.13 -9.80 -3.96
C ARG A 219 7.85 -9.23 -3.32
N ASP A 220 7.00 -10.06 -2.74
CA ASP A 220 5.78 -9.61 -2.06
C ASP A 220 6.11 -8.86 -0.76
N LEU A 221 7.26 -9.15 -0.12
CA LEU A 221 7.71 -8.39 1.05
C LEU A 221 7.99 -6.91 0.74
N TYR A 222 8.64 -6.66 -0.41
CA TYR A 222 8.81 -5.30 -0.93
C TYR A 222 7.47 -4.67 -1.31
N SER A 223 6.55 -5.47 -1.85
CA SER A 223 5.23 -4.98 -2.24
C SER A 223 4.42 -4.56 -1.00
N LEU A 224 4.41 -5.36 0.07
CA LEU A 224 3.74 -5.04 1.34
C LEU A 224 4.25 -3.74 1.98
N THR A 225 5.56 -3.52 1.99
CA THR A 225 6.16 -2.27 2.47
C THR A 225 5.70 -1.07 1.63
N ARG A 226 5.69 -1.21 0.31
CA ARG A 226 5.17 -0.17 -0.59
C ARG A 226 3.68 0.08 -0.39
N GLU A 227 2.87 -0.96 -0.17
CA GLU A 227 1.43 -0.82 0.03
C GLU A 227 1.09 -0.12 1.35
N PHE A 228 1.87 -0.31 2.42
CA PHE A 228 1.74 0.48 3.65
C PHE A 228 1.81 1.99 3.34
N ILE A 229 2.86 2.42 2.63
CA ILE A 229 3.02 3.84 2.25
C ILE A 229 1.89 4.27 1.30
N GLY A 230 1.60 3.45 0.29
CA GLY A 230 0.57 3.74 -0.71
C GLY A 230 -0.82 3.89 -0.12
N TYR A 231 -1.16 3.12 0.91
CA TYR A 231 -2.46 3.20 1.59
C TYR A 231 -2.66 4.58 2.22
N TYR A 232 -1.70 5.08 3.00
CA TYR A 232 -1.81 6.42 3.62
C TYR A 232 -1.79 7.55 2.62
N MET A 233 -1.02 7.42 1.53
CA MET A 233 -1.06 8.38 0.43
C MET A 233 -2.47 8.49 -0.15
N TYR A 234 -3.16 7.37 -0.34
CA TYR A 234 -4.53 7.37 -0.87
C TYR A 234 -5.53 7.83 0.18
N LEU A 235 -5.36 7.44 1.44
CA LEU A 235 -6.25 7.82 2.53
C LEU A 235 -6.26 9.35 2.73
N LEU A 236 -5.07 9.98 2.73
CA LEU A 236 -4.89 11.37 3.14
C LEU A 236 -4.87 12.39 1.99
N ILE A 237 -4.39 12.01 0.79
CA ILE A 237 -4.06 12.98 -0.27
C ILE A 237 -4.98 12.86 -1.49
N LYS A 238 -5.37 11.64 -1.87
CA LYS A 238 -6.31 11.42 -2.99
C LYS A 238 -7.74 11.39 -2.49
#